data_AF-A0A2V9H9A7-F1
#
_entry.id   AF-A0A2V9H9A7-F1
#
_cell.length_a   1.000
_cell.length_b   1.000
_cell.length_c   1.000
_cell.angle_alpha   90.00
_cell.angle_beta   90.00
_cell.angle_gamma   90.00
#
_symmetry.space_group_name_H-M   'P 1'
#
loop_
_entity.id
_entity.type
_entity.pdbx_description
1 polymer ?
#
loop_
_entity_poly.entity_id
_entity_poly.type
_entity_poly.pdbx_seq_one_letter_code
_entity_poly.pdbx_strand_id
1 'polypeptide(L)'
;MLQDLVEKGMPRDDAYKAVQENAMAAWESDTSFRERVSKDPRIAKILDSKALAYTFDLQRQLRYVDAIFDRVFGAHPAGEKSAAGSAGKH
;
A
#
# COMPACT_ATOMS: atom_id res chain seq x y z
N MET A 1 -5.12 -0.72 -0.23
CA MET A 1 -6.04 -0.55 -1.37
C MET A 1 -7.45 -1.01 -1.06
N LEU A 2 -7.69 -2.30 -0.76
CA LEU A 2 -9.05 -2.80 -0.46
C LEU A 2 -9.74 -1.94 0.62
N GLN A 3 -9.05 -1.73 1.74
CA GLN A 3 -9.54 -0.90 2.84
C GLN A 3 -9.82 0.54 2.38
N ASP A 4 -8.92 1.12 1.58
CA ASP A 4 -9.04 2.49 1.06
C ASP A 4 -10.25 2.67 0.15
N LEU A 5 -10.62 1.64 -0.63
CA LEU A 5 -11.81 1.65 -1.50
C LEU A 5 -13.10 1.59 -0.66
N VAL A 6 -13.12 0.73 0.37
CA VAL A 6 -14.28 0.57 1.25
C VAL A 6 -14.54 1.82 2.07
N GLU A 7 -13.48 2.43 2.64
CA GLU A 7 -13.58 3.67 3.40
C GLU A 7 -14.10 4.84 2.56
N LYS A 8 -13.88 4.81 1.24
CA LYS A 8 -14.38 5.80 0.29
C LYS A 8 -15.73 5.45 -0.35
N GLY A 9 -16.40 4.42 0.16
CA GLY A 9 -17.79 4.12 -0.19
C GLY A 9 -17.99 3.06 -1.27
N MET A 10 -16.95 2.35 -1.70
CA MET A 10 -17.14 1.15 -2.53
C MET A 10 -17.66 -0.01 -1.65
N PRO A 11 -18.73 -0.72 -2.04
CA PRO A 11 -19.14 -1.94 -1.35
C PRO A 11 -17.99 -2.94 -1.23
N ARG A 12 -17.86 -3.61 -0.08
CA ARG A 12 -16.74 -4.50 0.21
C ARG A 12 -16.57 -5.61 -0.83
N ASP A 13 -17.67 -6.21 -1.28
CA ASP A 13 -17.65 -7.29 -2.27
C ASP A 13 -17.18 -6.80 -3.64
N ASP A 14 -17.60 -5.60 -4.05
CA ASP A 14 -17.15 -4.98 -5.30
C ASP A 14 -15.67 -4.60 -5.23
N ALA A 15 -15.22 -4.09 -4.08
CA ALA A 15 -13.81 -3.80 -3.83
C ALA A 15 -12.97 -5.08 -3.89
N TYR A 16 -13.44 -6.18 -3.31
CA TYR A 16 -12.76 -7.47 -3.41
C TYR A 16 -12.63 -7.93 -4.85
N LYS A 17 -13.73 -7.94 -5.62
CA LYS A 17 -13.72 -8.35 -7.02
C LYS A 17 -12.75 -7.52 -7.85
N ALA A 18 -12.84 -6.19 -7.79
CA ALA A 18 -11.99 -5.31 -8.58
C ALA A 18 -10.51 -5.47 -8.24
N VAL A 19 -10.17 -5.63 -6.95
CA VAL A 19 -8.78 -5.83 -6.51
C VAL A 19 -8.25 -7.20 -6.94
N GLN A 20 -9.03 -8.27 -6.75
CA GLN A 20 -8.61 -9.62 -7.12
C GLN A 20 -8.42 -9.78 -8.63
N GLU A 21 -9.37 -9.30 -9.44
CA GLU A 21 -9.26 -9.37 -10.90
C GLU A 21 -7.99 -8.69 -11.42
N ASN A 22 -7.67 -7.50 -10.89
CA ASN A 22 -6.46 -6.79 -11.29
C ASN A 22 -5.18 -7.48 -10.78
N ALA A 23 -5.21 -8.09 -9.59
CA ALA A 23 -4.07 -8.78 -9.03
C ALA A 23 -3.78 -10.09 -9.80
N MET A 24 -4.82 -10.87 -10.10
CA MET A 24 -4.71 -12.09 -10.89
C MET A 24 -4.21 -11.79 -12.30
N ALA A 25 -4.76 -10.77 -12.95
CA ALA A 25 -4.32 -10.41 -14.28
C ALA A 25 -2.88 -9.85 -14.31
N ALA A 26 -2.45 -9.13 -13.25
CA ALA A 26 -1.05 -8.70 -13.11
C ALA A 26 -0.11 -9.91 -12.97
N TRP A 27 -0.51 -10.90 -12.17
CA TRP A 27 0.23 -12.15 -11.99
C TRP A 27 0.35 -12.97 -13.28
N GLU A 28 -0.75 -13.18 -13.99
CA GLU A 28 -0.78 -14.00 -15.22
C GLU A 28 -0.02 -13.38 -16.39
N SER A 29 0.05 -12.04 -16.43
CA SER A 29 0.70 -11.30 -17.53
C SER A 29 2.06 -10.72 -17.19
N ASP A 30 2.59 -10.98 -15.98
CA ASP A 30 3.82 -10.37 -15.45
C ASP A 30 3.84 -8.83 -15.60
N THR A 31 2.69 -8.19 -15.33
CA THR A 31 2.52 -6.74 -15.48
C THR A 31 2.39 -6.03 -14.12
N SER A 32 2.62 -4.71 -14.13
CA SER A 32 2.49 -3.89 -12.93
C SER A 32 1.04 -3.82 -12.45
N PHE A 33 0.78 -4.39 -11.28
CA PHE A 33 -0.51 -4.27 -10.60
C PHE A 33 -0.93 -2.81 -10.40
N ARG A 34 0.02 -1.94 -10.02
CA ARG A 34 -0.23 -0.50 -9.82
C ARG A 34 -0.74 0.17 -11.10
N GLU A 35 -0.16 -0.16 -12.25
CA GLU A 35 -0.62 0.39 -13.53
C GLU A 35 -2.01 -0.13 -13.88
N ARG A 36 -2.27 -1.43 -13.68
CA ARG A 36 -3.58 -2.02 -13.96
C ARG A 36 -4.69 -1.34 -13.17
N VAL A 37 -4.52 -1.20 -11.86
CA VAL A 37 -5.54 -0.56 -11.01
C VAL A 37 -5.70 0.94 -11.29
N SER A 38 -4.64 1.61 -11.78
CA SER A 38 -4.74 3.02 -12.21
C SER A 38 -5.58 3.21 -13.48
N LYS A 39 -5.68 2.16 -14.30
CA LYS A 39 -6.46 2.14 -15.54
C LYS A 39 -7.86 1.55 -15.35
N ASP A 40 -8.15 0.92 -14.21
CA ASP A 40 -9.47 0.37 -13.91
C ASP A 40 -10.45 1.51 -13.53
N PRO A 41 -11.50 1.77 -14.32
CA PRO A 41 -12.44 2.85 -14.05
C PRO A 41 -13.17 2.72 -12.71
N ARG A 42 -13.39 1.49 -12.22
CA ARG A 42 -14.04 1.24 -10.92
C ARG A 42 -13.19 1.78 -9.78
N ILE A 43 -11.87 1.63 -9.88
CA ILE A 43 -10.90 2.08 -8.88
C ILE A 43 -10.59 3.56 -9.07
N ALA A 44 -10.32 4.01 -10.30
CA ALA A 44 -9.96 5.39 -10.60
C ALA A 44 -11.08 6.41 -10.29
N LYS A 45 -12.35 5.98 -10.30
CA LYS A 45 -13.49 6.79 -9.87
C LYS A 45 -13.48 7.09 -8.37
N ILE A 46 -12.88 6.23 -7.55
CA ILE A 46 -12.87 6.31 -6.08
C ILE A 46 -11.53 6.81 -5.55
N LEU A 47 -10.43 6.36 -6.15
CA LEU A 47 -9.07 6.75 -5.83
C LEU A 47 -8.50 7.59 -6.98
N ASP A 48 -8.46 8.91 -6.79
CA ASP A 48 -7.67 9.78 -7.65
C ASP A 48 -6.18 9.40 -7.63
N SER A 49 -5.39 9.97 -8.56
CA SER A 49 -3.97 9.64 -8.70
C SER A 49 -3.15 9.84 -7.42
N LYS A 50 -3.49 10.83 -6.59
CA LYS A 50 -2.79 11.12 -5.33
C LYS A 50 -3.15 10.09 -4.27
N ALA A 51 -4.42 9.76 -4.13
CA ALA A 51 -4.91 8.74 -3.20
C ALA A 51 -4.41 7.35 -3.59
N LEU A 52 -4.34 7.06 -4.89
CA LEU A 52 -3.77 5.82 -5.39
C LEU A 52 -2.27 5.75 -5.12
N ALA A 53 -1.52 6.83 -5.34
CA ALA A 53 -0.10 6.88 -4.99
C ALA A 53 0.14 6.61 -3.50
N TYR A 54 -0.65 7.23 -2.62
CA TYR A 54 -0.59 7.01 -1.17
C TYR A 54 -0.98 5.58 -0.77
N THR A 55 -1.90 4.96 -1.51
CA THR A 55 -2.30 3.56 -1.30
C THR A 55 -1.14 2.59 -1.48
N PHE A 56 -0.22 2.91 -2.40
CA PHE A 56 0.99 2.13 -2.70
C PHE A 56 2.23 2.60 -1.93
N ASP A 57 2.10 3.54 -0.99
CA ASP A 57 3.23 4.01 -0.18
C ASP A 57 3.72 2.90 0.76
N LEU A 58 4.99 2.52 0.62
CA LEU A 58 5.62 1.46 1.40
C LEU A 58 5.75 1.84 2.89
N GLN A 59 6.08 3.10 3.21
CA GLN A 59 6.19 3.57 4.58
C GLN A 59 4.84 3.51 5.28
N ARG A 60 3.76 3.85 4.56
CA ARG A 60 2.39 3.68 5.06
C ARG A 60 2.08 2.21 5.38
N GLN A 61 2.53 1.28 4.53
CA GLN A 61 2.29 -0.15 4.73
C GLN A 61 3.09 -0.72 5.90
N LEU A 62 4.31 -0.21 6.14
CA LEU A 62 5.20 -0.67 7.20
C LEU A 62 5.05 0.07 8.55
N ARG A 63 4.15 1.07 8.64
CA ARG A 63 4.02 1.97 9.80
C ARG A 63 3.84 1.32 11.18
N TYR A 64 3.42 0.05 11.23
CA TYR A 64 3.23 -0.68 12.48
C TYR A 64 4.30 -1.72 12.76
N VAL A 65 5.27 -1.91 11.85
CA VAL A 65 6.32 -2.92 12.02
C VAL A 65 7.11 -2.64 13.30
N ASP A 66 7.60 -1.41 13.50
CA ASP A 66 8.36 -1.05 14.70
C ASP A 66 7.57 -1.30 15.99
N ALA A 67 6.29 -0.92 16.01
CA ALA A 67 5.42 -1.14 17.17
C ALA A 67 5.17 -2.63 17.47
N ILE A 68 5.12 -3.48 16.44
CA ILE A 68 5.02 -4.94 16.61
C ILE A 68 6.34 -5.49 17.15
N PHE A 69 7.49 -5.02 16.64
CA PHE A 69 8.81 -5.43 17.11
C PHE A 69 9.02 -5.06 18.59
N ASP A 70 8.70 -3.82 18.98
CA ASP A 70 8.78 -3.37 20.38
C ASP A 70 7.89 -4.19 21.32
N ARG A 71 6.71 -4.62 20.84
CA ARG A 71 5.79 -5.45 21.63
C ARG A 71 6.30 -6.88 21.83
N VAL A 72 6.93 -7.46 20.81
CA VAL A 72 7.34 -8.88 20.81
C VAL A 72 8.71 -9.07 21.45
N PHE A 73 9.65 -8.16 21.20
CA PHE A 73 11.04 -8.26 21.65
C PHE A 73 11.37 -7.36 22.86
N GLY A 74 10.40 -6.56 23.32
CA GLY A 74 10.61 -5.53 24.33
C GLY A 74 11.09 -4.23 23.70
N ALA A 75 10.92 -3.11 24.41
CA ALA A 75 11.36 -1.80 23.93
C ALA A 75 12.86 -1.86 23.60
N HIS A 76 13.20 -1.53 22.35
CA HIS A 76 14.59 -1.37 21.93
C HIS A 76 15.32 -0.52 22.98
N PRO A 77 16.45 -0.96 23.57
CA PRO A 77 17.21 -0.09 24.47
C PRO A 77 17.54 1.18 23.66
N ALA A 78 17.10 2.32 24.20
CA ALA A 78 17.27 3.63 23.58
C ALA A 78 18.76 3.86 23.25
N GLY A 79 19.16 3.63 22.01
CA GLY A 79 20.58 3.57 21.71
C GLY A 79 20.98 3.22 20.29
N GLU A 80 20.14 3.40 19.27
CA GLU A 80 20.64 3.59 17.91
C GLU A 80 19.56 4.24 17.06
N LYS A 81 19.66 5.57 16.91
CA LYS A 81 18.95 6.26 15.83
C LYS A 81 19.50 5.67 14.54
N SER A 82 18.66 4.93 13.81
CA SER A 82 19.01 4.40 12.49
C SER A 82 19.29 5.58 11.55
N ALA A 83 20.57 5.88 11.38
CA ALA A 83 21.07 6.81 10.38
C ALA A 83 21.00 6.13 9.01
N ALA A 84 19.81 6.06 8.43
CA ALA A 84 19.62 5.66 7.04
C ALA A 84 18.71 6.67 6.34
N GLY A 85 19.17 7.92 6.34
CA GLY A 85 18.52 9.06 5.72
C GLY A 85 19.53 10.12 5.32
N SER A 86 20.58 9.74 4.59
CA SER A 86 21.42 10.65 3.81
C SER A 86 22.41 9.86 2.94
N ALA A 87 22.00 9.49 1.73
CA ALA A 87 22.91 9.23 0.61
C ALA A 87 22.12 9.33 -0.69
N GLY A 88 22.10 10.54 -1.26
CA GLY A 88 21.38 10.83 -2.50
C GLY A 88 21.63 12.25 -3.00
N LYS A 89 22.89 12.70 -2.95
CA LYS A 89 23.41 13.79 -3.78
C LYS A 89 24.63 13.24 -4.51
N HIS A 90 24.45 12.93 -5.79
CA HIS A 90 25.32 13.35 -6.90
C HIS A 90 24.67 12.98 -8.22
#